data_AF-A0AAW8P1H5-F1
#
_entry.id   AF-A0AAW8P1H5-F1
#
_cell.length_a   1.000
_cell.length_b   1.000
_cell.length_c   1.000
_cell.angle_alpha   90.00
_cell.angle_beta   90.00
_cell.angle_gamma   90.00
#
_symmetry.space_group_name_H-M   'P 1'
#
loop_
_entity.id
_entity.type
_entity.pdbx_description
1 polymer ?
#
loop_
_entity_poly.entity_id
_entity_poly.type
_entity_poly.pdbx_seq_one_letter_code
_entity_poly.pdbx_strand_id
1 'polypeptide(L)'
;MRKPIILFAMGALALPANAMAQSPELEDTCKSVAKSFFMTDQLTIGTVQSFPELKPPGVRMSYSTRQGTPPAEMTDIFECEFDKADKPHNLARFCVSSTCYSPNGDDGDRKRRFDEMRILLNRAEK
;
A
#
# COMPACT_ATOMS: atom_id res chain seq x y z
N MET A 1 -16.75 -8.33 -62.63
CA MET A 1 -16.99 -7.19 -61.72
C MET A 1 -17.98 -7.62 -60.62
N ARG A 2 -17.50 -8.03 -59.45
CA ARG A 2 -18.32 -8.18 -58.22
C ARG A 2 -17.41 -7.86 -57.03
N LYS A 3 -17.65 -6.72 -56.37
CA LYS A 3 -16.93 -6.25 -55.18
C LYS A 3 -17.44 -7.01 -53.95
N PRO A 4 -16.59 -7.49 -53.04
CA PRO A 4 -17.05 -7.94 -51.73
C PRO A 4 -17.24 -6.73 -50.80
N ILE A 5 -18.38 -6.71 -50.14
CA ILE A 5 -18.78 -5.74 -49.11
C ILE A 5 -17.99 -6.06 -47.85
N ILE A 6 -17.22 -5.09 -47.35
CA ILE A 6 -16.46 -5.19 -46.10
C ILE A 6 -17.44 -4.99 -44.94
N LEU A 7 -17.68 -6.07 -44.18
CA LEU A 7 -18.38 -6.03 -42.90
C LEU A 7 -17.49 -5.33 -41.86
N PHE A 8 -17.91 -4.16 -41.40
CA PHE A 8 -17.36 -3.48 -40.23
C PHE A 8 -17.67 -4.33 -38.98
N ALA A 9 -16.69 -5.09 -38.50
CA ALA A 9 -16.74 -5.69 -37.18
C ALA A 9 -16.41 -4.61 -36.14
N MET A 10 -17.45 -4.05 -35.53
CA MET A 10 -17.35 -3.11 -34.43
C MET A 10 -16.95 -3.88 -33.17
N GLY A 11 -15.65 -4.06 -32.98
CA GLY A 11 -15.08 -4.63 -31.76
C GLY A 11 -15.27 -3.65 -30.59
N ALA A 12 -16.24 -3.94 -29.73
CA ALA A 12 -16.34 -3.29 -28.43
C ALA A 12 -15.14 -3.73 -27.58
N LEU A 13 -14.08 -2.91 -27.57
CA LEU A 13 -13.00 -3.01 -26.61
C LEU A 13 -13.59 -2.73 -25.23
N ALA A 14 -13.85 -3.78 -24.45
CA ALA A 14 -14.05 -3.66 -23.02
C ALA A 14 -12.74 -3.13 -22.42
N LEU A 15 -12.69 -1.83 -22.15
CA LEU A 15 -11.63 -1.24 -21.33
C LEU A 15 -11.70 -1.93 -19.96
N PRO A 16 -10.60 -2.55 -19.47
CA PRO A 16 -10.59 -3.03 -18.10
C PRO A 16 -10.78 -1.81 -17.21
N ALA A 17 -11.84 -1.81 -16.41
CA ALA A 17 -12.03 -0.87 -15.32
C ALA A 17 -10.94 -1.15 -14.27
N ASN A 18 -9.71 -0.72 -14.55
CA ASN A 18 -8.61 -0.79 -13.61
C ASN A 18 -8.90 0.21 -12.49
N ALA A 19 -9.53 -0.33 -11.44
CA ALA A 19 -9.38 0.04 -10.04
C ALA A 19 -9.22 1.55 -9.75
N MET A 20 -10.35 2.22 -9.58
CA MET A 20 -10.46 3.54 -8.92
C MET A 20 -10.07 3.51 -7.42
N ALA A 21 -9.48 2.41 -6.93
CA ALA A 21 -9.03 2.22 -5.54
C ALA A 21 -7.52 2.47 -5.35
N GLN A 22 -6.76 2.75 -6.42
CA GLN A 22 -5.32 2.99 -6.28
C GLN A 22 -4.99 4.46 -5.96
N SER A 23 -4.23 4.68 -4.90
CA SER A 23 -3.71 5.97 -4.46
C SER A 23 -2.18 5.84 -4.33
N PRO A 24 -1.41 6.23 -5.36
CA PRO A 24 0.04 6.14 -5.35
C PRO A 24 0.68 6.84 -4.16
N GLU A 25 0.09 7.94 -3.70
CA GLU A 25 0.61 8.68 -2.56
C GLU A 25 0.47 7.90 -1.24
N LEU A 26 -0.68 7.26 -1.00
CA LEU A 26 -0.85 6.39 0.17
C LEU A 26 0.08 5.17 0.09
N GLU A 27 0.21 4.58 -1.10
CA GLU A 27 1.08 3.43 -1.34
C GLU A 27 2.54 3.76 -1.03
N ASP A 28 3.07 4.86 -1.54
CA ASP A 28 4.45 5.28 -1.31
C ASP A 28 4.70 5.68 0.14
N THR A 29 3.70 6.30 0.78
CA THR A 29 3.75 6.61 2.21
C THR A 29 3.85 5.33 3.04
N CYS A 30 3.02 4.31 2.75
CA CYS A 30 3.08 3.04 3.46
C CYS A 30 4.40 2.29 3.23
N LYS A 31 4.95 2.33 2.01
CA LYS A 31 6.30 1.81 1.71
C LYS A 31 7.36 2.48 2.58
N SER A 32 7.29 3.80 2.77
CA SER A 32 8.22 4.56 3.62
C SER A 32 8.10 4.18 5.10
N VAL A 33 6.88 3.99 5.60
CA VAL A 33 6.63 3.47 6.96
C VAL A 33 7.25 2.09 7.14
N ALA A 34 7.05 1.17 6.19
CA ALA A 34 7.63 -0.17 6.28
C ALA A 34 9.17 -0.16 6.25
N LYS A 35 9.77 0.61 5.35
CA LYS A 35 11.23 0.78 5.29
C LYS A 35 11.80 1.34 6.59
N SER A 36 11.12 2.33 7.16
CA SER A 36 11.48 2.91 8.46
C SER A 36 11.37 1.88 9.58
N PHE A 37 10.29 1.09 9.59
CA PHE A 37 10.04 0.07 10.60
C PHE A 37 11.10 -1.04 10.58
N PHE A 38 11.44 -1.54 9.38
CA PHE A 38 12.49 -2.54 9.19
C PHE A 38 13.91 -1.95 9.20
N MET A 39 14.04 -0.63 9.34
CA MET A 39 15.31 0.09 9.32
C MET A 39 16.17 -0.26 8.09
N THR A 40 15.55 -0.33 6.91
CA THR A 40 16.22 -0.71 5.67
C THR A 40 15.62 -0.02 4.46
N ASP A 41 16.48 0.38 3.52
CA ASP A 41 16.07 0.90 2.21
C ASP A 41 15.79 -0.22 1.19
N GLN A 42 16.26 -1.44 1.47
CA GLN A 42 16.28 -2.58 0.55
C GLN A 42 15.15 -3.59 0.80
N LEU A 43 13.96 -3.09 1.16
CA LEU A 43 12.77 -3.93 1.32
C LEU A 43 12.21 -4.31 -0.05
N THR A 44 12.11 -5.61 -0.34
CA THR A 44 11.48 -6.08 -1.58
C THR A 44 9.96 -5.98 -1.43
N ILE A 45 9.31 -5.15 -2.25
CA ILE A 45 7.86 -4.96 -2.24
C ILE A 45 7.24 -5.78 -3.37
N GLY A 46 6.18 -6.50 -3.06
CA GLY A 46 5.40 -7.27 -4.02
C GLY A 46 4.14 -6.54 -4.46
N THR A 47 3.01 -7.22 -4.33
CA THR A 47 1.69 -6.67 -4.68
C THR A 47 1.31 -5.60 -3.68
N VAL A 48 0.86 -4.44 -4.18
CA VAL A 48 0.36 -3.33 -3.37
C VAL A 48 -1.09 -3.05 -3.74
N GLN A 49 -1.92 -2.80 -2.74
CA GLN A 49 -3.32 -2.40 -2.87
C GLN A 49 -3.59 -1.27 -1.90
N SER A 50 -4.12 -0.16 -2.37
CA SER A 50 -4.67 0.89 -1.52
C SER A 50 -6.19 0.93 -1.58
N PHE A 51 -6.78 1.63 -0.63
CA PHE A 51 -8.22 1.83 -0.49
C PHE A 51 -8.48 3.24 0.08
N PRO A 52 -8.28 4.32 -0.69
CA PRO A 52 -8.47 5.71 -0.23
C PRO A 52 -9.91 6.03 0.19
N GLU A 53 -10.89 5.27 -0.28
CA GLU A 53 -12.31 5.42 0.01
C GLU A 53 -12.75 4.84 1.36
N LEU A 54 -11.92 3.99 1.98
CA LEU A 54 -12.21 3.43 3.30
C LEU A 54 -12.07 4.49 4.40
N LYS A 55 -12.66 4.20 5.56
CA LYS A 55 -12.61 5.05 6.76
C LYS A 55 -12.21 4.18 7.96
N PRO A 56 -10.91 4.14 8.34
CA PRO A 56 -9.80 4.91 7.77
C PRO A 56 -9.34 4.40 6.38
N PRO A 57 -8.78 5.28 5.53
CA PRO A 57 -8.10 4.86 4.30
C PRO A 57 -6.89 4.00 4.63
N GLY A 58 -6.56 3.07 3.73
CA GLY A 58 -5.50 2.11 4.02
C GLY A 58 -4.76 1.58 2.81
N VAL A 59 -3.63 0.95 3.09
CA VAL A 59 -2.78 0.26 2.13
C VAL A 59 -2.40 -1.08 2.71
N ARG A 60 -2.40 -2.11 1.86
CA ARG A 60 -1.86 -3.42 2.14
C ARG A 60 -0.86 -3.80 1.06
N MET A 61 0.30 -4.29 1.47
CA MET A 61 1.34 -4.73 0.55
C MET A 61 1.99 -6.03 1.00
N SER A 62 2.34 -6.90 0.06
CA SER A 62 3.25 -8.00 0.36
C SER A 62 4.70 -7.53 0.35
N TYR A 63 5.53 -8.13 1.20
CA TYR A 63 6.94 -7.77 1.29
C TYR A 63 7.83 -8.99 1.55
N SER A 64 9.14 -8.79 1.33
CA SER A 64 10.18 -9.69 1.79
C SER A 64 11.40 -8.88 2.24
N THR A 65 11.97 -9.26 3.37
CA THR A 65 13.28 -8.76 3.84
C THR A 65 14.44 -9.43 3.10
N ARG A 66 14.18 -10.50 2.35
CA ARG A 66 15.16 -11.16 1.48
C ARG A 66 15.14 -10.50 0.11
N GLN A 67 16.32 -10.17 -0.40
CA GLN A 67 16.45 -9.59 -1.74
C GLN A 67 16.16 -10.64 -2.81
N GLY A 68 15.54 -10.21 -3.90
CA GLY A 68 15.25 -11.07 -5.05
C GLY A 68 14.12 -12.08 -4.84
N THR A 69 13.38 -12.02 -3.73
CA THR A 69 12.19 -12.86 -3.53
C THR A 69 11.13 -12.54 -4.60
N PRO A 70 10.65 -13.53 -5.38
CA PRO A 70 9.57 -13.33 -6.33
C PRO A 70 8.26 -12.92 -5.62
N PRO A 71 7.43 -12.02 -6.20
CA PRO A 71 6.17 -11.59 -5.57
C PRO A 71 5.22 -12.74 -5.20
N ALA A 72 5.19 -13.82 -5.99
CA ALA A 72 4.35 -15.00 -5.73
C ALA A 72 4.78 -15.81 -4.49
N GLU A 73 6.01 -15.62 -4.00
CA GLU A 73 6.54 -16.29 -2.81
C GLU A 73 6.45 -15.41 -1.55
N MET A 74 5.98 -14.15 -1.69
CA MET A 74 5.84 -13.24 -0.56
C MET A 74 4.55 -13.53 0.21
N THR A 75 4.69 -14.14 1.38
CA THR A 75 3.57 -14.44 2.28
C THR A 75 3.37 -13.39 3.36
N ASP A 76 4.41 -12.62 3.67
CA ASP A 76 4.34 -11.56 4.67
C ASP A 76 3.65 -10.32 4.11
N ILE A 77 2.84 -9.70 4.96
CA ILE A 77 2.00 -8.57 4.60
C ILE A 77 2.29 -7.40 5.54
N PHE A 78 2.39 -6.20 4.99
CA PHE A 78 2.45 -4.95 5.73
C PHE A 78 1.22 -4.13 5.41
N GLU A 79 0.58 -3.60 6.44
CA GLU A 79 -0.65 -2.81 6.32
C GLU A 79 -0.46 -1.45 7.00
N CYS A 80 -0.92 -0.38 6.36
CA CYS A 80 -1.00 0.95 6.95
C CYS A 80 -2.43 1.45 6.88
N GLU A 81 -2.88 2.12 7.94
CA GLU A 81 -4.10 2.91 7.96
C GLU A 81 -3.75 4.35 8.30
N PHE A 82 -4.41 5.28 7.62
CA PHE A 82 -4.20 6.71 7.77
C PHE A 82 -5.47 7.38 8.26
N ASP A 83 -5.35 8.51 8.94
CA ASP A 83 -6.51 9.29 9.38
C ASP A 83 -7.33 9.88 8.22
N LYS A 84 -6.67 10.17 7.10
CA LYS A 84 -7.25 10.70 5.86
C LYS A 84 -6.41 10.31 4.64
N ALA A 85 -6.99 10.47 3.45
CA ALA A 85 -6.37 10.08 2.19
C ALA A 85 -5.41 11.16 1.63
N ASP A 86 -5.57 12.40 2.07
CA ASP A 86 -4.78 13.55 1.59
C ASP A 86 -3.65 13.91 2.58
N LYS A 87 -2.56 14.47 2.05
CA LYS A 87 -1.44 14.96 2.85
C LYS A 87 -1.84 16.10 3.83
N PRO A 88 -1.07 16.30 4.91
CA PRO A 88 -0.10 15.35 5.45
C PRO A 88 -0.82 14.10 6.00
N HIS A 89 -0.33 12.92 5.66
CA HIS A 89 -0.88 11.65 6.12
C HIS A 89 -0.46 11.40 7.57
N ASN A 90 -1.42 11.14 8.45
CA ASN A 90 -1.09 10.67 9.80
C ASN A 90 -1.39 9.19 9.92
N LEU A 91 -0.37 8.42 10.32
CA LEU A 91 -0.54 7.00 10.58
C LEU A 91 -1.48 6.78 11.77
N ALA A 92 -2.58 6.08 11.53
CA ALA A 92 -3.57 5.70 12.55
C ALA A 92 -3.26 4.32 13.14
N ARG A 93 -2.82 3.39 12.29
CA ARG A 93 -2.42 2.02 12.64
C ARG A 93 -1.49 1.48 11.57
N PHE A 94 -0.61 0.54 11.94
CA PHE A 94 0.02 -0.33 10.95
C PHE A 94 0.14 -1.75 11.49
N CYS A 95 0.22 -2.73 10.59
CA CYS A 95 0.43 -4.13 10.96
C CYS A 95 1.57 -4.74 10.15
N VAL A 96 2.29 -5.63 10.82
CA VAL A 96 3.35 -6.46 10.25
C VAL A 96 2.94 -7.91 10.47
N SER A 97 2.51 -8.55 9.38
CA SER A 97 1.86 -9.85 9.39
C SER A 97 0.70 -9.87 10.41
N SER A 98 0.79 -10.61 11.51
CA SER A 98 -0.27 -10.67 12.54
C SER A 98 -0.16 -9.62 13.65
N THR A 99 0.92 -8.83 13.68
CA THR A 99 1.18 -7.90 14.78
C THR A 99 0.83 -6.47 14.39
N CYS A 100 -0.10 -5.86 15.12
CA CYS A 100 -0.53 -4.49 14.88
C CYS A 100 -0.04 -3.51 15.93
N TYR A 101 0.23 -2.29 15.47
CA TYR A 101 0.79 -1.16 16.20
C TYR A 101 -0.15 0.03 16.08
N SER A 102 -0.57 0.59 17.20
CA SER A 102 -1.54 1.68 17.27
C SER A 102 -1.36 2.45 18.59
N PRO A 103 -1.91 3.67 18.73
CA PRO A 103 -1.72 4.48 19.94
C PRO A 103 -2.46 3.88 21.15
N ASN A 104 -3.49 3.06 20.89
CA ASN A 104 -4.38 2.51 21.90
C ASN A 104 -4.04 1.05 22.28
N GLY A 105 -2.92 0.49 21.82
CA GLY A 105 -2.56 -0.91 22.14
C GLY A 105 -2.14 -1.10 23.60
N ASP A 106 -2.42 -2.25 24.22
CA ASP A 106 -2.12 -2.48 25.65
C ASP A 106 -0.63 -2.73 25.95
N ASP A 107 0.18 -2.86 24.91
CA ASP A 107 1.60 -3.17 24.98
C ASP A 107 2.44 -1.90 24.82
N GLY A 108 3.21 -1.57 25.85
CA GLY A 108 4.02 -0.35 25.90
C GLY A 108 5.11 -0.29 24.84
N ASP A 109 5.71 -1.43 24.48
CA ASP A 109 6.71 -1.48 23.42
C ASP A 109 6.08 -1.30 22.04
N ARG A 110 4.92 -1.92 21.78
CA ARG A 110 4.19 -1.70 20.53
C ARG A 110 3.72 -0.25 20.38
N LYS A 111 3.26 0.38 21.47
CA LYS A 111 2.94 1.82 21.50
C LYS A 111 4.17 2.67 21.15
N ARG A 112 5.32 2.40 21.77
CA ARG A 112 6.56 3.12 21.47
C ARG A 112 6.98 2.97 20.01
N ARG A 113 6.93 1.75 19.44
CA ARG A 113 7.22 1.52 18.01
C ARG A 113 6.27 2.27 17.10
N PHE A 114 4.99 2.37 17.48
CA PHE A 114 4.03 3.18 16.75
C PHE A 114 4.40 4.67 16.75
N ASP A 115 4.76 5.22 17.90
CA ASP A 115 5.15 6.62 18.03
C ASP A 115 6.43 6.93 17.26
N GLU A 116 7.41 6.01 17.27
CA GLU A 116 8.62 6.11 16.45
C GLU A 116 8.27 6.27 14.96
N MET A 117 7.36 5.44 14.44
CA MET A 117 6.95 5.51 13.03
C MET A 117 6.20 6.80 12.70
N ARG A 118 5.31 7.27 13.59
CA ARG A 118 4.63 8.57 13.40
C ARG A 118 5.62 9.73 13.36
N ILE A 119 6.61 9.73 14.24
CA ILE A 119 7.64 10.78 14.29
C ILE A 119 8.45 10.78 13.00
N LEU A 120 8.84 9.61 12.48
CA LEU A 120 9.60 9.50 11.24
C LEU A 120 8.77 9.94 10.03
N LEU A 121 7.51 9.49 9.93
CA LEU A 121 6.61 9.90 8.84
C LEU A 121 6.40 11.42 8.85
N ASN A 122 6.09 12.00 10.00
CA ASN A 122 5.90 13.45 10.14
C ASN A 122 7.16 14.27 9.80
N ARG A 123 8.35 13.68 9.86
CA ARG A 123 9.59 14.33 9.42
C ARG A 123 9.79 14.21 7.92
N ALA A 124 9.36 13.10 7.32
CA ALA A 124 9.49 12.84 5.88
C ALA A 124 8.48 13.64 5.03
N GLU A 125 7.33 14.02 5.60
CA GLU A 125 6.29 14.79 4.90
C GLU A 125 6.35 16.32 5.14
N LYS A 126 7.35 16.80 5.87
CA LYS A 126 7.65 18.24 6.00
C LYS A 126 8.42 18.74 4.79
#